data_AF-A0A838YNK5-F1
#
_entry.id   AF-A0A838YNK5-F1
#
_cell.length_a   1.000
_cell.length_b   1.000
_cell.length_c   1.000
_cell.angle_alpha   90.00
_cell.angle_beta   90.00
_cell.angle_gamma   90.00
#
_symmetry.space_group_name_H-M   'P 1'
#
loop_
_entity.id
_entity.type
_entity.pdbx_description
1 polymer ?
#
loop_
_entity_poly.entity_id
_entity_poly.type
_entity_poly.pdbx_seq_one_letter_code
_entity_poly.pdbx_strand_id
1 'polypeptide(L)'
;MSIDLLPSVVIQIFVILSAISVGLLAGFDIGSKANRMMNGWRILNTAKFRFEFEEENFGRKELNDTYKEAEFIIGDVKENVH
;
A
#
# COMPACT_ATOMS: atom_id res chain seq x y z
N MET A 1 -2.27 -39.49 5.95
CA MET A 1 -2.12 -38.71 4.72
C MET A 1 -0.75 -38.06 4.79
N SER A 2 0.26 -38.71 4.22
CA SER A 2 1.64 -38.25 4.25
C SER A 2 1.75 -37.07 3.29
N ILE A 3 1.82 -35.86 3.83
CA ILE A 3 2.26 -34.70 3.03
C ILE A 3 3.76 -34.90 2.92
N ASP A 4 4.20 -35.49 1.81
CA ASP A 4 5.62 -35.64 1.51
C ASP A 4 6.25 -34.25 1.55
N LEU A 5 7.04 -34.03 2.60
CA LEU A 5 7.80 -32.83 2.85
C LEU A 5 8.71 -32.62 1.65
N LEU A 6 8.38 -31.63 0.81
CA LEU A 6 9.31 -31.14 -0.22
C LEU A 6 10.68 -30.97 0.44
N PRO A 7 11.76 -31.53 -0.16
CA PRO A 7 13.07 -31.48 0.46
C PRO A 7 13.38 -30.01 0.77
N SER A 8 13.77 -29.71 2.01
CA SER A 8 13.94 -28.36 2.57
C SER A 8 14.59 -27.35 1.61
N VAL A 9 15.51 -27.83 0.76
CA VAL A 9 16.18 -27.09 -0.31
C VAL A 9 15.21 -26.51 -1.36
N VAL A 10 14.21 -27.28 -1.79
CA VAL A 10 13.21 -26.84 -2.78
C VAL A 10 12.36 -25.70 -2.20
N ILE A 11 11.94 -25.81 -0.94
CA ILE A 11 11.20 -24.74 -0.25
C ILE A 11 12.07 -23.48 -0.16
N GLN A 12 13.35 -23.62 0.21
CA GLN A 12 14.28 -22.49 0.28
C GLN A 12 14.47 -21.80 -1.08
N ILE A 13 14.59 -22.57 -2.16
CA ILE A 13 14.70 -22.02 -3.51
C ILE A 13 13.44 -21.24 -3.89
N PHE A 14 12.24 -21.76 -3.61
CA PHE A 14 10.99 -21.05 -3.88
C PHE A 14 10.84 -19.78 -3.04
N VAL A 15 11.29 -19.78 -1.79
CA VAL A 15 11.29 -18.59 -0.92
C VAL A 15 12.27 -17.53 -1.41
N ILE A 16 13.44 -17.93 -1.91
CA ILE A 16 14.41 -16.99 -2.48
C ILE A 16 13.89 -16.41 -3.80
N LEU A 17 13.33 -17.25 -4.67
CA LEU A 17 12.74 -16.81 -5.94
C LEU A 17 11.55 -15.88 -5.73
N SER A 18 10.72 -16.13 -4.72
CA SER A 18 9.61 -15.22 -4.38
C SER A 18 10.12 -13.90 -3.82
N ALA A 19 11.13 -13.90 -2.94
CA ALA A 19 11.74 -12.68 -2.41
C ALA A 19 12.39 -11.83 -3.52
N ILE A 20 13.08 -12.46 -4.48
CA ILE A 20 13.67 -11.78 -5.63
C ILE A 20 12.56 -11.24 -6.55
N SER A 21 11.52 -12.02 -6.82
CA SER A 21 10.40 -11.58 -7.67
C SER A 21 9.64 -10.40 -7.06
N VAL A 22 9.38 -10.44 -5.75
CA VAL A 22 8.76 -9.33 -5.01
C VAL A 22 9.69 -8.12 -4.94
N GLY A 23 10.99 -8.32 -4.73
CA GLY A 23 11.99 -7.26 -4.76
C GLY A 23 12.13 -6.60 -6.13
N LEU A 24 12.02 -7.37 -7.22
CA LEU A 24 12.01 -6.86 -8.59
C LEU A 24 10.69 -6.15 -8.91
N LEU A 25 9.54 -6.72 -8.57
CA LEU A 25 8.23 -6.07 -8.73
C LEU A 25 8.13 -4.77 -7.91
N ALA A 26 8.66 -4.75 -6.70
CA ALA A 26 8.77 -3.55 -5.88
C ALA A 26 9.81 -2.56 -6.42
N GLY A 27 10.89 -3.07 -7.03
CA GLY A 27 11.99 -2.30 -7.61
C GLY A 27 11.63 -1.58 -8.92
N PHE A 28 10.78 -2.18 -9.75
CA PHE A 28 10.32 -1.58 -11.01
C PHE A 28 9.28 -0.47 -10.82
N ASP A 29 8.75 -0.27 -9.61
CA ASP A 29 7.76 0.78 -9.30
C ASP A 29 8.21 1.76 -8.19
N ILE A 30 9.51 1.94 -7.97
CA ILE A 30 9.99 2.85 -6.91
C ILE A 30 9.60 4.30 -7.20
N GLY A 31 9.70 4.75 -8.45
CA GLY A 31 9.42 6.15 -8.80
C GLY A 31 7.95 6.54 -8.68
N SER A 32 7.05 5.67 -9.14
CA SER A 32 5.62 6.00 -9.19
C SER A 32 4.89 5.62 -7.91
N LYS A 33 5.25 4.49 -7.27
CA LYS A 33 4.72 4.11 -5.95
C LYS A 33 5.23 5.00 -4.83
N ALA A 34 6.51 5.43 -4.84
CA ALA A 34 6.99 6.39 -3.85
C ALA A 34 6.33 7.76 -4.02
N ASN A 35 6.10 8.21 -5.26
CA ASN A 35 5.39 9.47 -5.51
C ASN A 35 3.91 9.40 -5.06
N ARG A 36 3.23 8.27 -5.31
CA ARG A 36 1.88 8.00 -4.78
C ARG A 36 1.85 7.97 -3.26
N MET A 37 2.82 7.29 -2.63
CA MET A 37 2.97 7.26 -1.17
C MET A 37 3.18 8.66 -0.60
N MET A 38 4.08 9.46 -1.16
CA MET A 38 4.32 10.84 -0.73
C MET A 38 3.08 11.72 -0.89
N ASN A 39 2.35 11.56 -2.00
CA ASN A 39 1.12 12.31 -2.25
C ASN A 39 0.01 11.95 -1.26
N GLY A 40 -0.28 10.66 -1.06
CA GLY A 40 -1.27 10.22 -0.08
C GLY A 40 -0.88 10.59 1.35
N TRP A 41 0.40 10.47 1.70
CA TRP A 41 0.92 10.92 3.00
C TRP A 41 0.66 12.42 3.23
N ARG A 42 0.84 13.25 2.21
CA ARG A 42 0.56 14.69 2.30
C ARG A 42 -0.93 14.95 2.55
N ILE A 43 -1.81 14.27 1.83
CA ILE A 43 -3.26 14.40 1.96
C ILE A 43 -3.73 14.00 3.38
N LEU A 44 -3.22 12.88 3.92
CA LEU A 44 -3.54 12.42 5.27
C LEU A 44 -3.15 13.44 6.35
N ASN A 45 -1.94 13.99 6.26
CA ASN A 45 -1.48 14.98 7.23
C ASN A 45 -2.29 16.27 7.13
N THR A 46 -2.59 16.75 5.92
CA THR A 46 -3.44 17.92 5.74
C THR A 46 -4.86 17.69 6.29
N ALA A 47 -5.45 16.51 6.09
CA ALA A 47 -6.76 16.16 6.63
C ALA A 47 -6.75 16.15 8.17
N LYS A 48 -5.69 15.61 8.78
CA LYS A 48 -5.50 15.64 10.23
C LYS A 48 -5.38 17.07 10.75
N PHE A 49 -4.57 17.92 10.12
CA PHE A 49 -4.44 19.32 10.52
C PHE A 49 -5.76 20.08 10.40
N ARG A 50 -6.51 19.87 9.31
CA ARG A 50 -7.83 20.50 9.11
C ARG A 50 -8.84 20.10 10.17
N PHE A 51 -8.85 18.81 10.53
CA PHE A 51 -9.72 18.29 11.59
C PHE A 51 -9.33 18.80 12.98
N GLU A 52 -8.03 18.94 13.26
CA GLU A 52 -7.54 19.34 14.58
C GLU A 52 -7.53 20.86 14.80
N PHE A 53 -7.31 21.68 13.76
CA PHE A 53 -6.92 23.08 13.94
C PHE A 53 -7.63 24.13 13.06
N GLU A 54 -8.24 23.79 11.92
CA GLU A 54 -8.51 24.82 10.89
C GLU A 54 -9.94 24.94 10.35
N GLU A 55 -10.85 23.97 10.52
CA GLU A 55 -12.18 24.06 9.88
C GLU A 55 -13.33 23.63 10.83
N GLU A 56 -14.18 24.59 11.24
CA GLU A 56 -15.41 24.33 12.02
C GLU A 56 -16.35 23.32 11.34
N ASN A 57 -16.23 23.18 10.01
CA ASN A 57 -17.08 22.30 9.21
C ASN A 57 -16.39 21.00 8.76
N PHE A 58 -15.10 20.79 9.07
CA PHE A 58 -14.41 19.56 8.66
C PHE A 58 -14.73 18.44 9.65
N GLY A 59 -15.81 17.73 9.38
CA GLY A 59 -16.37 16.73 10.27
C GLY A 59 -15.66 15.37 10.19
N ARG A 60 -16.03 14.47 11.10
CA ARG A 60 -15.55 13.07 11.08
C ARG A 60 -15.83 12.35 9.76
N LYS A 61 -16.89 12.75 9.06
CA LYS A 61 -17.26 12.17 7.75
C LYS A 61 -16.28 12.59 6.67
N GLU A 62 -15.97 13.88 6.54
CA GLU A 62 -14.98 14.37 5.57
C GLU A 62 -13.58 13.89 5.89
N LEU A 63 -13.22 13.77 7.18
CA LEU A 63 -11.97 13.15 7.58
C LEU A 63 -11.88 11.70 7.06
N ASN A 64 -12.92 10.90 7.28
CA ASN A 64 -12.96 9.50 6.84
C ASN A 64 -12.93 9.37 5.31
N ASP A 65 -13.68 10.21 4.60
CA ASP A 65 -13.71 10.21 3.13
C ASP A 65 -12.35 10.63 2.56
N THR A 66 -11.68 11.62 3.16
CA THR A 66 -10.32 12.04 2.78
C THR A 66 -9.28 10.96 3.06
N TYR A 67 -9.42 10.25 4.19
CA TYR A 67 -8.54 9.13 4.52
C TYR A 67 -8.68 7.98 3.51
N LYS A 68 -9.92 7.62 3.12
CA LYS A 68 -10.17 6.61 2.09
C LYS A 68 -9.55 6.99 0.74
N GLU A 69 -9.66 8.26 0.34
CA GLU A 69 -9.06 8.74 -0.90
C GLU A 69 -7.52 8.65 -0.86
N ALA A 70 -6.91 9.06 0.24
CA ALA A 70 -5.47 8.98 0.40
C ALA A 70 -4.95 7.54 0.48
N GLU A 71 -5.67 6.65 1.17
CA GLU A 71 -5.37 5.21 1.21
C GLU A 71 -5.51 4.58 -0.17
N PHE A 72 -6.49 5.00 -0.98
CA PHE A 72 -6.63 4.55 -2.36
C PHE A 72 -5.43 4.97 -3.23
N ILE A 73 -4.95 6.20 -3.06
CA ILE A 73 -3.75 6.72 -3.75
C ILE A 73 -2.50 5.94 -3.33
N ILE A 74 -2.34 5.64 -2.03
CA ILE A 74 -1.19 4.88 -1.50
C ILE A 74 -1.23 3.41 -1.94
N GLY A 75 -2.41 2.79 -1.85
CA GLY A 75 -2.62 1.37 -2.13
C GLY A 75 -2.64 1.04 -3.61
N ASP A 76 -2.95 2.00 -4.48
CA ASP A 76 -3.08 1.82 -5.94
C ASP A 76 -3.94 0.60 -6.31
N VAL A 77 -5.07 0.40 -5.60
CA VAL A 77 -6.06 -0.63 -5.96
C VAL A 77 -6.93 -0.10 -7.11
N LYS A 78 -6.31 0.18 -8.26
CA LYS A 78 -6.93 -0.14 -9.53
C LYS A 78 -6.40 -1.52 -9.93
N GLU A 79 -6.87 -2.55 -9.24
CA GLU A 79 -7.09 -3.80 -9.96
C GLU A 79 -8.06 -3.43 -11.08
N ASN A 80 -7.54 -3.39 -12.32
CA ASN A 80 -8.39 -3.41 -13.48
C ASN A 80 -9.17 -4.73 -13.40
N VAL A 81 -10.37 -4.69 -12.83
CA VAL A 81 -11.38 -5.72 -13.00
C VAL A 81 -11.84 -5.62 -14.45
N HIS A 82 -11.13 -6.33 -15.32
CA HIS A 82 -11.58 -6.72 -16.66
C HIS A 82 -11.54 -8.23 -16.75
#